data_AF-A0A8S3K6C0-F1
#
_entry.id   AF-A0A8S3K6C0-F1
#
_cell.length_a   1.000
_cell.length_b   1.000
_cell.length_c   1.000
_cell.angle_alpha   90.00
_cell.angle_beta   90.00
_cell.angle_gamma   90.00
#
_symmetry.space_group_name_H-M   'P 1'
#
loop_
_entity.id
_entity.type
_entity.pdbx_description
1 polymer ?
#
loop_
_entity_poly.entity_id
_entity_poly.type
_entity_poly.pdbx_seq_one_letter_code
_entity_poly.pdbx_strand_id
1 'polypeptide(L)'
;MIDHYRQNIGELQEKNIELNNPILAQMPTFEKYYHGPISHSQVVSILNKCYRMGSFLVRDSETSPGDYVICVKTPDYIANIKIKYFSGNLFLDGKGRQEQIDRFKSLDELIHFYLKHNILVGVDGVA
;
A
#
# COMPACT_ATOMS: atom_id res chain seq x y z
N MET A 1 -22.30 -26.73 19.09
CA MET A 1 -22.16 -25.26 18.88
C MET A 1 -21.57 -24.96 17.50
N ILE A 2 -22.10 -25.57 16.42
CA ILE A 2 -21.61 -25.30 15.04
C ILE A 2 -22.76 -24.90 14.10
N ASP A 3 -24.02 -25.06 14.52
CA ASP A 3 -25.17 -24.87 13.62
C ASP A 3 -25.68 -23.43 13.47
N HIS A 4 -25.08 -22.44 14.13
CA HIS A 4 -25.58 -21.05 14.09
C HIS A 4 -24.97 -20.16 12.99
N TYR A 5 -24.00 -20.66 12.22
CA TYR A 5 -23.36 -19.92 11.12
C TYR A 5 -23.93 -20.23 9.72
N ARG A 6 -24.95 -21.10 9.62
CA ARG A 6 -25.48 -21.55 8.31
C ARG A 6 -26.62 -20.71 7.74
N GLN A 7 -27.07 -19.66 8.44
CA GLN A 7 -28.26 -18.90 8.05
C GLN A 7 -28.04 -17.42 7.69
N ASN A 8 -26.79 -16.94 7.60
CA ASN A 8 -26.49 -15.61 7.03
C ASN A 8 -25.36 -15.64 5.99
N ILE A 9 -25.28 -16.72 5.20
CA ILE A 9 -24.59 -16.71 3.90
C ILE A 9 -25.51 -15.96 2.93
N GLY A 10 -25.55 -14.64 3.04
CA GLY A 10 -26.48 -13.78 2.30
C GLY A 10 -26.43 -12.30 2.68
N GLU A 11 -25.86 -11.96 3.84
CA GLU A 11 -25.80 -10.57 4.34
C GLU A 11 -24.39 -10.11 4.73
N LEU A 12 -23.34 -10.76 4.21
CA LEU A 12 -22.17 -9.96 3.88
C LEU A 12 -22.54 -9.25 2.59
N GLN A 13 -23.19 -8.10 2.73
CA GLN A 13 -23.19 -7.08 1.71
C GLN A 13 -21.73 -6.83 1.37
N GLU A 14 -21.22 -7.62 0.43
CA GLU A 14 -20.06 -7.30 -0.36
C GLU A 14 -20.37 -5.90 -0.83
N LYS A 15 -19.72 -4.96 -0.14
CA LYS A 15 -19.78 -3.55 -0.41
C LYS A 15 -19.40 -3.47 -1.88
N ASN A 16 -20.43 -3.38 -2.72
CA ASN A 16 -20.40 -3.08 -4.15
C ASN A 16 -19.87 -1.66 -4.32
N ILE A 17 -18.71 -1.39 -3.71
CA ILE A 17 -17.95 -0.17 -3.89
C ILE A 17 -17.24 -0.41 -5.23
N GLU A 18 -17.97 -0.06 -6.28
CA GLU A 18 -17.40 0.58 -7.47
C GLU A 18 -16.53 -0.31 -8.38
N LEU A 19 -16.95 -1.55 -8.67
CA LEU A 19 -16.40 -2.33 -9.78
C LEU A 19 -16.66 -1.72 -11.19
N ASN A 20 -17.40 -0.63 -11.29
CA ASN A 20 -17.68 0.05 -12.56
C ASN A 20 -16.70 1.18 -12.89
N ASN A 21 -15.63 1.37 -12.11
CA ASN A 21 -14.57 2.32 -12.46
C ASN A 21 -13.39 1.59 -13.13
N PRO A 22 -13.21 1.70 -14.46
CA PRO A 22 -12.13 1.00 -15.18
C PRO A 22 -10.72 1.43 -14.72
N ILE A 23 -10.60 2.55 -14.00
CA ILE A 23 -9.35 2.99 -13.38
C ILE A 23 -9.04 2.17 -12.12
N LEU A 24 -10.03 1.80 -11.31
CA LEU A 24 -9.83 1.00 -10.09
C LEU A 24 -9.49 -0.46 -10.43
N ALA A 25 -10.10 -1.03 -11.48
CA ALA A 25 -9.82 -2.40 -11.92
C ALA A 25 -8.37 -2.62 -12.42
N GLN A 26 -7.66 -1.54 -12.76
CA GLN A 26 -6.26 -1.58 -13.19
C GLN A 26 -5.27 -1.32 -12.05
N MET A 27 -5.76 -0.93 -10.85
CA MET A 27 -4.88 -0.73 -9.71
C MET A 27 -4.34 -2.09 -9.23
N PRO A 28 -3.06 -2.16 -8.83
CA PRO A 28 -2.51 -3.39 -8.30
C PRO A 28 -3.25 -3.75 -7.01
N THR A 29 -3.83 -4.95 -6.96
CA THR A 29 -4.44 -5.49 -5.73
C THR A 29 -3.36 -5.71 -4.66
N PHE A 30 -3.77 -5.78 -3.39
CA PHE A 30 -2.88 -6.04 -2.26
C PHE A 30 -1.84 -7.13 -2.52
N GLU A 31 -2.27 -8.27 -3.06
CA GLU A 31 -1.41 -9.42 -3.37
C GLU A 31 -0.35 -9.13 -4.44
N LYS A 32 -0.54 -8.12 -5.28
CA LYS A 32 0.40 -7.76 -6.35
C LYS A 32 1.54 -6.86 -5.88
N TYR A 33 1.36 -6.13 -4.78
CA TYR A 33 2.38 -5.21 -4.27
C TYR A 33 2.90 -5.56 -2.88
N TYR A 34 2.26 -6.47 -2.15
CA TYR A 34 2.73 -6.91 -0.83
C TYR A 34 3.59 -8.18 -0.92
N HIS A 35 4.81 -8.11 -0.40
CA HIS A 35 5.80 -9.19 -0.49
C HIS A 35 6.10 -9.87 0.86
N GLY A 36 5.42 -9.50 1.94
CA GLY A 36 5.68 -10.04 3.27
C GLY A 36 7.06 -9.65 3.83
N PRO A 37 7.70 -10.51 4.64
CA PRO A 37 8.95 -10.20 5.33
C PRO A 37 10.16 -10.43 4.42
N ILE A 38 10.39 -9.51 3.49
CA ILE A 38 11.59 -9.49 2.64
C ILE A 38 12.62 -8.47 3.15
N SER A 39 13.90 -8.80 3.00
CA SER A 39 15.00 -7.93 3.44
C SER A 39 15.21 -6.75 2.49
N HIS A 40 15.86 -5.70 3.00
CA HIS A 40 16.23 -4.55 2.16
C HIS A 40 17.04 -4.95 0.91
N SER A 41 17.96 -5.93 1.00
CA SER A 41 18.73 -6.38 -0.17
C SER A 41 17.86 -7.08 -1.21
N GLN A 42 16.84 -7.83 -0.79
CA GLN A 42 15.86 -8.44 -1.70
C GLN A 42 15.01 -7.39 -2.40
N VAL A 43 14.55 -6.36 -1.68
CA VAL A 43 13.84 -5.20 -2.26
C VAL A 43 14.65 -4.56 -3.37
N VAL A 44 15.93 -4.26 -3.09
CA VAL A 44 16.84 -3.64 -4.06
C VAL A 44 16.97 -4.52 -5.30
N SER A 45 17.15 -5.83 -5.12
CA SER A 45 17.22 -6.78 -6.24
C SER A 45 15.95 -6.80 -7.09
N ILE A 46 14.77 -6.80 -6.46
CA ILE A 46 13.47 -6.82 -7.14
C ILE A 46 13.27 -5.51 -7.91
N LEU A 47 13.39 -4.36 -7.26
CA LEU A 47 13.16 -3.05 -7.89
C LEU A 47 14.20 -2.72 -8.96
N ASN A 48 15.45 -3.15 -8.81
CA ASN A 48 16.46 -2.94 -9.85
C ASN A 48 16.17 -3.73 -11.14
N LYS A 49 15.52 -4.89 -11.04
CA LYS A 49 15.05 -5.65 -12.21
C LYS A 49 13.84 -5.01 -12.90
N CYS A 50 13.09 -4.14 -12.20
CA CYS A 50 11.99 -3.41 -12.81
C CYS A 50 12.52 -2.29 -13.72
N TYR A 51 12.03 -2.22 -14.95
CA TYR A 51 12.47 -1.20 -15.92
C TYR A 51 11.91 0.20 -15.63
N ARG A 52 10.78 0.29 -14.90
CA ARG A 52 10.02 1.53 -14.71
C ARG A 52 10.40 2.26 -13.41
N MET A 53 10.67 3.57 -13.52
CA MET A 53 10.79 4.45 -12.34
C MET A 53 9.42 4.59 -11.65
N GLY A 54 9.40 4.65 -10.33
CA GLY A 54 8.16 4.61 -9.56
C GLY A 54 7.57 3.23 -9.35
N SER A 55 8.21 2.17 -9.87
CA SER A 55 7.92 0.80 -9.41
C SER A 55 8.09 0.75 -7.89
N PHE A 56 7.12 0.14 -7.21
CA PHE A 56 7.10 0.07 -5.76
C PHE A 56 6.66 -1.32 -5.29
N LEU A 57 6.93 -1.60 -4.03
CA LEU A 57 6.39 -2.74 -3.31
C LEU A 57 6.20 -2.38 -1.84
N VAL A 58 5.45 -3.21 -1.11
CA VAL A 58 5.24 -3.11 0.33
C VAL A 58 5.76 -4.37 0.98
N ARG A 59 6.42 -4.20 2.14
CA ARG A 59 6.98 -5.30 2.94
C ARG A 59 6.74 -5.06 4.42
N ASP A 60 6.96 -6.09 5.22
CA ASP A 60 7.05 -5.95 6.68
C ASP A 60 8.28 -5.12 7.06
N SER A 61 8.13 -4.31 8.11
CA SER A 61 9.25 -3.58 8.70
C SER A 61 10.14 -4.53 9.51
N GLU A 62 11.40 -4.67 9.08
CA GLU A 62 12.42 -5.45 9.81
C GLU A 62 12.73 -4.87 11.21
N THR A 63 12.47 -3.58 11.42
CA THR A 63 12.85 -2.85 12.64
C THR A 63 11.68 -2.59 13.59
N SER A 64 10.44 -2.76 13.13
CA SER A 64 9.24 -2.37 13.88
C SER A 64 8.13 -3.38 13.60
N PRO A 65 8.00 -4.44 14.42
CA PRO A 65 6.97 -5.45 14.23
C PRO A 65 5.58 -4.83 14.18
N GLY A 66 4.78 -5.18 13.17
CA GLY A 66 3.43 -4.63 12.94
C GLY A 66 3.37 -3.37 12.08
N ASP A 67 4.51 -2.74 11.78
CA ASP A 67 4.60 -1.68 10.79
C ASP A 67 4.95 -2.24 9.40
N TYR A 68 4.54 -1.52 8.36
CA TYR A 68 4.90 -1.83 6.98
C TYR A 68 5.89 -0.81 6.43
N VAL A 69 6.53 -1.12 5.30
CA VAL A 69 7.39 -0.19 4.57
C VAL A 69 7.03 -0.23 3.10
N ILE A 70 6.71 0.95 2.53
CA ILE A 70 6.63 1.14 1.09
C ILE A 70 8.03 1.40 0.57
N CYS A 71 8.47 0.58 -0.38
CA CYS A 71 9.75 0.73 -1.05
C CYS A 71 9.50 1.19 -2.48
N VAL A 72 9.97 2.37 -2.86
CA VAL A 72 9.76 2.96 -4.19
C VAL A 72 11.09 3.13 -4.91
N LYS A 73 11.16 2.69 -6.17
CA LYS A 73 12.30 2.94 -7.05
C LYS A 73 12.31 4.40 -7.50
N THR A 74 13.35 5.13 -7.11
CA THR A 74 13.67 6.46 -7.64
C THR A 74 14.82 6.34 -8.65
N PRO A 75 15.16 7.41 -9.40
CA PRO A 75 16.26 7.37 -10.35
C PRO A 75 17.61 6.99 -9.72
N ASP A 76 17.88 7.49 -8.51
CA ASP A 76 19.20 7.38 -7.88
C ASP A 76 19.24 6.39 -6.71
N TYR A 77 18.09 6.10 -6.08
CA TYR A 77 18.02 5.26 -4.89
C TYR A 77 16.66 4.58 -4.72
N ILE A 78 16.48 3.84 -3.62
CA ILE A 78 15.18 3.29 -3.23
C ILE A 78 14.68 4.03 -2.01
N ALA A 79 13.57 4.75 -2.18
CA ALA A 79 12.91 5.44 -1.09
C ALA A 79 12.17 4.42 -0.23
N ASN A 80 12.45 4.41 1.08
CA ASN A 80 11.75 3.59 2.06
C ASN A 80 10.86 4.51 2.90
N ILE A 81 9.54 4.31 2.83
CA ILE A 81 8.55 5.10 3.56
C ILE A 81 7.85 4.17 4.52
N LYS A 82 7.97 4.43 5.83
CA LYS A 82 7.35 3.57 6.85
C LYS A 82 5.86 3.88 6.95
N ILE A 83 5.04 2.84 7.09
CA ILE A 83 3.62 2.91 7.39
C ILE A 83 3.44 2.47 8.82
N LYS A 84 2.85 3.34 9.63
CA LYS A 84 2.57 3.07 11.04
C LYS A 84 1.10 2.79 11.24
N TYR A 85 0.82 1.89 12.17
CA TYR A 85 -0.52 1.67 12.69
C TYR A 85 -0.67 2.31 14.08
N PHE A 86 -1.62 3.24 14.22
CA PHE A 86 -1.92 3.87 15.50
C PHE A 86 -3.42 4.11 15.66
N SER A 87 -3.96 3.70 16.81
CA SER A 87 -5.35 3.96 17.20
C SER A 87 -6.38 3.59 16.11
N GLY A 88 -6.21 2.41 15.49
CA GLY A 88 -7.15 1.94 14.46
C GLY A 88 -6.98 2.54 13.07
N ASN A 89 -5.86 3.23 12.80
CA ASN A 89 -5.60 3.85 11.50
C ASN A 89 -4.15 3.64 11.05
N LEU A 90 -3.96 3.56 9.73
CA LEU A 90 -2.68 3.50 9.04
C LEU A 90 -2.31 4.87 8.48
N PHE A 91 -1.03 5.22 8.52
CA PHE A 91 -0.52 6.48 7.95
C PHE A 91 0.96 6.38 7.58
N LEU A 92 1.41 7.23 6.65
CA LEU A 92 2.82 7.34 6.28
C LEU A 92 3.60 8.13 7.33
N ASP A 93 4.70 7.56 7.80
CA ASP A 93 5.67 8.19 8.67
C ASP A 93 6.57 9.10 7.82
N GLY A 94 6.47 10.42 7.99
CA GLY A 94 7.38 11.38 7.37
C GLY A 94 6.80 12.46 6.47
N LYS A 95 5.47 12.67 6.41
CA LYS A 95 4.89 13.85 5.75
C LYS A 95 4.17 14.78 6.74
N GLY A 96 4.74 15.97 6.94
CA GLY A 96 4.04 17.12 7.53
C GLY A 96 3.89 17.13 9.06
N ARG A 97 3.24 18.18 9.57
CA ARG A 97 2.79 18.25 10.98
C ARG A 97 1.76 17.12 11.19
N GLN A 98 1.71 16.52 12.39
CA GLN A 98 0.81 15.40 12.74
C GLN A 98 -0.67 15.61 12.37
N GLU A 99 -1.06 16.86 12.18
CA GLU A 99 -2.41 17.37 11.92
C GLU A 99 -2.83 17.27 10.44
N GLN A 100 -1.87 17.08 9.51
CA GLN A 100 -2.12 16.96 8.06
C GLN A 100 -1.81 15.55 7.53
N ILE A 101 -1.67 14.57 8.42
CA ILE A 101 -1.39 13.20 8.03
C ILE A 101 -2.72 12.52 7.70
N ASP A 102 -2.90 12.15 6.44
CA ASP A 102 -4.03 11.31 6.01
C ASP A 102 -4.00 9.97 6.74
N ARG A 103 -5.16 9.57 7.27
CA ARG A 103 -5.34 8.35 8.06
C ARG A 103 -6.31 7.43 7.35
N PHE A 104 -5.93 6.17 7.23
CA PHE A 104 -6.65 5.17 6.46
C PHE A 104 -7.05 3.97 7.31
N LYS A 105 -8.13 3.28 6.95
CA LYS A 105 -8.59 2.08 7.69
C LYS A 105 -7.92 0.80 7.22
N SER A 106 -7.41 0.77 6.00
CA SER A 106 -6.70 -0.38 5.44
C SER A 106 -5.46 0.06 4.65
N LEU A 107 -4.53 -0.89 4.48
CA LEU A 107 -3.33 -0.65 3.68
C LEU A 107 -3.69 -0.44 2.20
N ASP A 108 -4.72 -1.13 1.72
CA ASP A 108 -5.26 -0.98 0.38
C ASP A 108 -5.77 0.44 0.11
N GLU A 109 -6.56 1.00 1.03
CA GLU A 109 -7.06 2.37 0.94
C GLU A 109 -5.91 3.40 0.91
N LEU A 110 -4.91 3.22 1.78
CA LEU A 110 -3.72 4.06 1.84
C LEU A 110 -2.96 4.04 0.51
N ILE A 111 -2.66 2.85 -0.02
CA ILE A 111 -1.90 2.69 -1.27
C ILE A 111 -2.70 3.25 -2.44
N HIS A 112 -3.99 2.94 -2.54
CA HIS A 112 -4.86 3.48 -3.58
C HIS A 112 -4.91 5.01 -3.56
N PHE A 113 -5.02 5.61 -2.38
CA PHE A 113 -5.00 7.06 -2.24
C PHE A 113 -3.70 7.65 -2.80
N TYR A 114 -2.54 7.18 -2.35
CA TYR A 114 -1.28 7.78 -2.78
C TYR A 114 -0.87 7.45 -4.22
N LEU A 115 -1.34 6.32 -4.78
CA LEU A 115 -1.20 6.02 -6.21
C LEU A 115 -2.07 6.93 -7.06
N LYS A 116 -3.34 7.12 -6.70
CA LYS A 116 -4.28 7.99 -7.44
C LYS A 116 -3.80 9.44 -7.51
N HIS A 117 -3.13 9.92 -6.46
CA HIS A 117 -2.60 11.28 -6.41
C HIS A 117 -1.15 11.40 -6.93
N ASN A 118 -0.55 10.34 -7.48
CA ASN A 118 0.85 10.30 -7.91
C ASN A 118 1.84 10.79 -6.83
N ILE A 119 1.55 10.51 -5.56
CA ILE A 119 2.36 11.01 -4.43
C ILE A 119 3.53 10.07 -4.12
N LEU A 120 3.38 8.77 -4.38
CA LEU A 120 4.45 7.78 -4.22
C LEU A 120 5.42 7.80 -5.39
N VAL A 121 4.90 8.06 -6.58
CA VAL A 121 5.66 8.10 -7.81
C VAL A 121 5.93 9.56 -8.09
N GLY A 122 7.10 10.05 -7.68
CA GLY A 122 7.58 11.36 -8.13
C GLY A 122 7.66 11.35 -9.65
N VAL A 123 6.58 11.77 -10.31
CA VAL A 123 6.52 12.01 -11.74
C VAL A 123 7.21 13.36 -11.98
N ASP A 124 8.54 13.35 -11.98
CA ASP A 124 9.25 14.29 -12.83
C ASP A 124 9.19 13.75 -14.26
N GLY A 125 8.58 14.52 -15.16
CA GLY A 125 8.73 14.36 -16.59
C GLY A 125 7.43 14.20 -17.40
N VAL A 126 6.60 15.24 -17.41
CA VAL A 126 6.02 15.67 -18.69
C VAL A 126 6.47 17.10 -18.92
N ALA A 127 7.12 17.29 -20.06
CA ALA A 127 7.69 18.54 -20.56
C ALA A 127 6.64 19.64 -20.79
#